data_AF-A0A554M572-F1
#
_entry.id   AF-A0A554M572-F1
#
_cell.length_a   1.000
_cell.length_b   1.000
_cell.length_c   1.000
_cell.angle_alpha   90.00
_cell.angle_beta   90.00
_cell.angle_gamma   90.00
#
_symmetry.space_group_name_H-M   'P 1'
#
loop_
_entity.id
_entity.type
_entity.pdbx_description
1 polymer ?
#
loop_
_entity_poly.entity_id
_entity_poly.type
_entity_poly.pdbx_seq_one_letter_code
_entity_poly.pdbx_strand_id
1 'polypeptide(L)'
;MKNKIPLRVRAVIALVAIIAPTNVVGIDPTAPYEQEFILTAYYSPLPGQCCYVRGGYEADKILNGEGHTAADGTAVYPGMLAAPPSYAFGTDVVLPGLGTLTVHDRGGAIQVLHSHAHRLDVWVGHGEEGLARALAFGVQHIRGTVYPLGSRQPQNDFDLARLPAPFQRLTPFGVESENLLALTPKAGDRNLSAAILQDHLRSAGYFDRASSGYFGPDTEEALKRFVSDFVLHESTDRLTEHTAAFLLAASRRSDAILPIDGIVDMESNENAVSQAQRILRFLGYYEGRTDGLYSLTLHDAILRFQQEKGLVGTAIDPGAGRIGPLTKRAMQTEWNRRLVAVRADKYMTVHAVEKLMQERGESLDMFLTEGHTGPYVRLLQHLLTERGYFPENKINGNFGSLTREAVFDYQVAQGIVATETDDGAGSVGPETLQSLRREERTKAYRIVRAEGWKAL
;
A
#
# COMPACT_ATOMS: atom_id res chain seq x y z
N MET A 1 -78.93 -13.89 -68.53
CA MET A 1 -77.72 -13.39 -67.82
C MET A 1 -78.03 -13.30 -66.34
N LYS A 2 -77.04 -13.65 -65.53
CA LYS A 2 -77.17 -14.28 -64.22
C LYS A 2 -77.75 -13.36 -63.13
N ASN A 3 -78.64 -13.97 -62.35
CA ASN A 3 -79.36 -13.47 -61.18
C ASN A 3 -78.57 -13.81 -59.89
N LYS A 4 -78.61 -12.90 -58.90
CA LYS A 4 -78.81 -13.14 -57.43
C LYS A 4 -77.79 -14.03 -56.68
N ILE A 5 -77.49 -13.97 -55.39
CA ILE A 5 -77.81 -13.23 -54.14
C ILE A 5 -76.72 -13.70 -53.12
N PRO A 6 -76.36 -12.94 -52.06
CA PRO A 6 -75.44 -13.41 -51.01
C PRO A 6 -76.16 -14.18 -49.88
N LEU A 7 -75.49 -15.15 -49.25
CA LEU A 7 -75.94 -15.73 -47.97
C LEU A 7 -74.78 -16.26 -47.09
N ARG A 8 -75.07 -16.20 -45.79
CA ARG A 8 -74.22 -16.31 -44.60
C ARG A 8 -73.86 -17.76 -44.20
N VAL A 9 -72.73 -17.89 -43.47
CA VAL A 9 -72.52 -18.69 -42.23
C VAL A 9 -72.23 -20.22 -42.30
N ARG A 10 -70.97 -20.52 -41.88
CA ARG A 10 -70.45 -21.55 -40.94
C ARG A 10 -70.54 -23.07 -41.19
N ALA A 11 -69.33 -23.68 -41.06
CA ALA A 11 -68.98 -24.91 -40.30
C ALA A 11 -69.28 -26.28 -40.98
N VAL A 12 -68.50 -27.38 -40.87
CA VAL A 12 -67.35 -27.77 -40.03
C VAL A 12 -66.79 -29.16 -40.49
N ILE A 13 -65.49 -29.41 -40.27
CA ILE A 13 -64.77 -30.70 -39.98
C ILE A 13 -64.62 -31.82 -41.04
N ALA A 14 -63.36 -32.17 -41.35
CA ALA A 14 -62.65 -33.48 -41.14
C ALA A 14 -61.51 -33.67 -42.18
N LEU A 15 -60.22 -33.52 -41.81
CA LEU A 15 -59.27 -34.60 -41.42
C LEU A 15 -58.97 -35.60 -42.57
N VAL A 16 -57.77 -35.79 -43.14
CA VAL A 16 -56.51 -36.37 -42.58
C VAL A 16 -55.40 -36.13 -43.63
N ALA A 17 -54.36 -35.36 -43.30
CA ALA A 17 -52.95 -35.76 -43.08
C ALA A 17 -52.15 -36.32 -44.28
N ILE A 18 -51.10 -35.59 -44.68
CA ILE A 18 -49.75 -36.16 -44.87
C ILE A 18 -48.75 -35.21 -44.20
N ILE A 19 -47.89 -35.85 -43.40
CA ILE A 19 -46.90 -35.34 -42.47
C ILE A 19 -45.69 -34.78 -43.23
N ALA A 20 -45.20 -33.61 -42.82
CA ALA A 20 -43.80 -33.23 -42.98
C ALA A 20 -43.21 -33.03 -41.58
N PRO A 21 -42.12 -33.71 -41.20
CA PRO A 21 -41.49 -33.51 -39.91
C PRO A 21 -40.78 -32.16 -39.90
N THR A 22 -41.31 -31.21 -39.12
CA THR A 22 -40.53 -30.06 -38.67
C THR A 22 -39.61 -30.54 -37.56
N ASN A 23 -38.40 -30.99 -37.91
CA ASN A 23 -37.30 -31.03 -36.96
C ASN A 23 -36.82 -29.59 -36.73
N VAL A 24 -37.58 -28.83 -35.94
CA VAL A 24 -37.01 -27.71 -35.20
C VAL A 24 -36.46 -28.33 -33.93
N VAL A 25 -35.16 -28.62 -33.92
CA VAL A 25 -34.45 -28.87 -32.66
C VAL A 25 -34.56 -27.58 -31.86
N GLY A 26 -35.53 -27.53 -30.95
CA GLY A 26 -35.56 -26.49 -29.93
C GLY A 26 -34.33 -26.67 -29.08
N ILE A 27 -33.35 -25.78 -29.23
CA ILE A 27 -32.27 -25.67 -28.25
C ILE A 27 -32.97 -25.28 -26.95
N ASP A 28 -32.99 -26.17 -25.97
CA ASP A 28 -33.49 -25.87 -24.63
C ASP A 28 -32.63 -24.71 -24.09
N PRO A 29 -33.19 -23.51 -23.89
CA PRO A 29 -32.43 -22.34 -23.45
C PRO A 29 -31.92 -22.48 -22.01
N THR A 30 -32.36 -23.51 -21.29
CA THR A 30 -31.95 -23.82 -19.91
C THR A 30 -30.97 -24.99 -19.83
N ALA A 31 -30.62 -25.62 -20.96
CA ALA A 31 -29.61 -26.68 -20.97
C ALA A 31 -28.21 -26.11 -20.70
N PRO A 32 -27.41 -26.74 -19.81
CA PRO A 32 -26.03 -26.35 -19.62
C PRO A 32 -25.22 -26.44 -20.91
N TYR A 33 -24.29 -25.52 -21.12
CA TYR A 33 -23.47 -25.46 -22.34
C TYR A 33 -22.02 -25.08 -22.06
N GLU A 34 -21.14 -25.46 -22.99
CA GLU A 34 -19.71 -25.14 -22.92
C GLU A 34 -19.41 -23.78 -23.55
N GLN A 35 -18.53 -23.01 -22.91
CA GLN A 35 -18.08 -21.72 -23.40
C GLN A 35 -16.59 -21.51 -23.13
N GLU A 36 -15.90 -20.90 -24.09
CA GLU A 36 -14.51 -20.45 -23.93
C GLU A 36 -14.48 -19.09 -23.22
N PHE A 37 -13.69 -19.02 -22.15
CA PHE A 37 -13.54 -17.84 -21.31
C PHE A 37 -12.09 -17.36 -21.27
N ILE A 38 -11.94 -16.03 -21.19
CA ILE A 38 -10.72 -15.39 -20.70
C ILE A 38 -10.99 -14.99 -19.26
N LEU A 39 -10.34 -15.67 -18.32
CA LEU A 39 -10.47 -15.40 -16.90
C LEU A 39 -9.36 -14.47 -16.43
N THR A 40 -9.76 -13.42 -15.71
CA THR A 40 -8.85 -12.63 -14.87
C THR A 40 -9.29 -12.74 -13.40
N ALA A 41 -8.52 -12.12 -12.52
CA ALA A 41 -8.92 -11.94 -11.14
C ALA A 41 -8.81 -10.48 -10.74
N TYR A 42 -9.73 -10.05 -9.87
CA TYR A 42 -9.76 -8.72 -9.26
C TYR A 42 -9.78 -8.85 -7.74
N TYR A 43 -9.40 -7.77 -7.07
CA TYR A 43 -9.32 -7.71 -5.61
C TYR A 43 -9.87 -6.38 -5.10
N SER A 44 -10.24 -6.34 -3.83
CA SER A 44 -10.68 -5.10 -3.19
C SER A 44 -9.49 -4.41 -2.50
N PRO A 45 -9.00 -3.27 -2.98
CA PRO A 45 -7.95 -2.53 -2.30
C PRO A 45 -8.46 -2.01 -0.95
N LEU A 46 -7.53 -1.82 -0.01
CA LEU A 46 -7.72 -1.27 1.32
C LEU A 46 -6.80 -0.05 1.46
N PRO A 47 -7.20 0.95 2.24
CA PRO A 47 -6.28 2.04 2.59
C PRO A 47 -5.09 1.51 3.41
N GLY A 48 -3.92 2.13 3.25
CA GLY A 48 -2.72 1.82 4.05
C GLY A 48 -2.01 0.52 3.70
N GLN A 49 -2.16 0.03 2.47
CA GLN A 49 -1.36 -1.08 1.95
C GLN A 49 -0.01 -0.56 1.44
N CYS A 50 1.00 -1.44 1.43
CA CYS A 50 2.31 -1.10 0.89
C CYS A 50 2.30 -0.75 -0.60
N CYS A 51 1.32 -1.30 -1.33
CA CYS A 51 1.48 -1.56 -2.75
C CYS A 51 0.14 -1.45 -3.47
N TYR A 52 0.16 -0.70 -4.57
CA TYR A 52 -0.99 -0.45 -5.43
C TYR A 52 -0.57 -0.59 -6.90
N VAL A 53 -1.37 -1.28 -7.72
CA VAL A 53 -1.03 -1.56 -9.13
C VAL A 53 -1.09 -0.30 -9.98
N ARG A 54 -1.93 0.66 -9.60
CA ARG A 54 -2.08 1.97 -10.23
C ARG A 54 -1.39 3.08 -9.46
N GLY A 55 -0.62 2.77 -8.41
CA GLY A 55 0.17 3.75 -7.65
C GLY A 55 -0.52 4.41 -6.46
N GLY A 56 -1.79 4.07 -6.19
CA GLY A 56 -2.54 4.57 -5.04
C GLY A 56 -3.89 3.89 -4.83
N TYR A 57 -4.42 4.05 -3.61
CA TYR A 57 -5.68 3.45 -3.17
C TYR A 57 -6.87 3.84 -4.06
N GLU A 58 -7.04 5.13 -4.33
CA GLU A 58 -8.15 5.62 -5.14
C GLU A 58 -8.05 5.14 -6.59
N ALA A 59 -6.85 5.11 -7.16
CA ALA A 59 -6.62 4.62 -8.52
C ALA A 59 -6.90 3.12 -8.65
N ASP A 60 -6.51 2.30 -7.67
CA ASP A 60 -6.83 0.86 -7.65
C ASP A 60 -8.29 0.58 -7.38
N LYS A 61 -8.96 1.39 -6.55
CA LYS A 61 -10.40 1.28 -6.30
C LYS A 61 -11.20 1.58 -7.57
N ILE A 62 -10.78 2.56 -8.36
CA ILE A 62 -11.39 2.83 -9.67
C ILE A 62 -11.20 1.64 -10.63
N LEU A 63 -10.03 0.98 -10.60
CA LEU A 63 -9.74 -0.17 -11.46
C LEU A 63 -10.57 -1.41 -11.10
N ASN A 64 -10.66 -1.73 -9.81
CA ASN A 64 -11.21 -3.00 -9.32
C ASN A 64 -12.65 -2.89 -8.80
N GLY A 65 -13.20 -1.67 -8.70
CA GLY A 65 -14.49 -1.40 -8.06
C GLY A 65 -14.36 -1.11 -6.56
N GLU A 66 -15.47 -0.66 -5.95
CA GLU A 66 -15.52 -0.35 -4.51
C GLU A 66 -15.34 -1.59 -3.62
N GLY A 67 -15.61 -2.78 -4.15
CA GLY A 67 -15.29 -4.04 -3.48
C GLY A 67 -16.15 -4.35 -2.24
N HIS A 68 -17.26 -3.63 -2.05
CA HIS A 68 -18.19 -3.78 -0.93
C HIS A 68 -19.47 -4.51 -1.32
N THR A 69 -20.02 -4.22 -2.50
CA THR A 69 -21.29 -4.77 -2.97
C THR A 69 -21.21 -4.98 -4.47
N ALA A 70 -21.65 -6.15 -4.92
CA ALA A 70 -21.72 -6.50 -6.33
C ALA A 70 -22.82 -5.70 -7.03
N ALA A 71 -22.80 -5.71 -8.36
CA ALA A 71 -23.81 -5.03 -9.18
C ALA A 71 -25.27 -5.45 -8.89
N ASP A 72 -25.50 -6.64 -8.33
CA ASP A 72 -26.83 -7.14 -7.94
C ASP A 72 -27.22 -6.86 -6.47
N GLY A 73 -26.36 -6.19 -5.69
CA GLY A 73 -26.58 -5.91 -4.28
C GLY A 73 -26.02 -6.97 -3.31
N THR A 74 -25.44 -8.06 -3.83
CA THR A 74 -24.81 -9.10 -3.01
C THR A 74 -23.51 -8.60 -2.38
N ALA A 75 -23.29 -8.89 -1.09
CA ALA A 75 -22.01 -8.61 -0.45
C ALA A 75 -20.90 -9.43 -1.13
N VAL A 76 -19.77 -8.79 -1.43
CA VAL A 76 -18.66 -9.46 -2.13
C VAL A 76 -18.12 -10.63 -1.30
N TYR A 77 -17.82 -11.76 -1.95
CA TYR A 77 -17.35 -12.99 -1.30
C TYR A 77 -16.30 -13.73 -2.17
N PRO A 78 -15.45 -14.59 -1.56
CA PRO A 78 -14.47 -15.39 -2.29
C PRO A 78 -15.07 -16.19 -3.46
N GLY A 79 -14.56 -15.97 -4.67
CA GLY A 79 -15.04 -16.69 -5.86
C GLY A 79 -16.29 -16.09 -6.50
N MET A 80 -16.70 -14.88 -6.11
CA MET A 80 -17.72 -14.13 -6.85
C MET A 80 -17.27 -13.86 -8.28
N LEU A 81 -18.14 -14.11 -9.26
CA LEU A 81 -17.87 -13.82 -10.67
C LEU A 81 -18.47 -12.49 -11.12
N ALA A 82 -17.63 -11.69 -11.77
CA ALA A 82 -18.06 -10.64 -12.67
C ALA A 82 -18.15 -11.18 -14.10
N ALA A 83 -19.28 -10.98 -14.76
CA ALA A 83 -19.54 -11.51 -16.10
C ALA A 83 -20.20 -10.49 -17.03
N PRO A 84 -20.14 -10.67 -18.36
CA PRO A 84 -20.83 -9.79 -19.31
C PRO A 84 -22.34 -9.80 -19.10
N PRO A 85 -23.07 -8.73 -19.50
CA PRO A 85 -24.53 -8.64 -19.35
C PRO A 85 -25.32 -9.81 -19.95
N SER A 86 -24.74 -10.58 -20.88
CA SER A 86 -25.32 -11.78 -21.47
C SER A 86 -25.53 -12.93 -20.47
N TYR A 87 -24.90 -12.91 -19.30
CA TYR A 87 -25.07 -13.91 -18.24
C TYR A 87 -25.90 -13.33 -17.11
N ALA A 88 -27.10 -13.83 -16.85
CA ALA A 88 -27.92 -13.31 -15.76
C ALA A 88 -27.26 -13.50 -14.37
N PHE A 89 -27.59 -12.64 -13.40
CA PHE A 89 -27.15 -12.84 -12.02
C PHE A 89 -27.72 -14.15 -11.46
N GLY A 90 -26.93 -14.85 -10.63
CA GLY A 90 -27.23 -16.19 -10.14
C GLY A 90 -26.92 -17.33 -11.13
N THR A 91 -26.30 -17.03 -12.28
CA THR A 91 -25.79 -18.07 -13.19
C THR A 91 -24.55 -18.72 -12.60
N ASP A 92 -24.53 -20.04 -12.48
CA ASP A 92 -23.33 -20.77 -12.11
C ASP A 92 -22.48 -21.15 -13.31
N VAL A 93 -21.16 -21.11 -13.11
CA VAL A 93 -20.16 -21.51 -14.09
C VAL A 93 -19.20 -22.47 -13.42
N VAL A 94 -19.09 -23.67 -13.98
CA VAL A 94 -18.09 -24.66 -13.55
C VAL A 94 -16.82 -24.43 -14.35
N LEU A 95 -15.74 -24.11 -13.65
CA LEU A 95 -14.43 -23.81 -14.19
C LEU A 95 -13.42 -24.88 -13.73
N PRO A 96 -12.90 -25.71 -14.66
CA PRO A 96 -11.91 -26.73 -14.32
C PRO A 96 -10.74 -26.20 -13.48
N GLY A 97 -10.49 -26.82 -12.32
CA GLY A 97 -9.42 -26.44 -11.40
C GLY A 97 -9.75 -25.30 -10.42
N LEU A 98 -10.83 -24.54 -10.65
CA LEU A 98 -11.30 -23.49 -9.74
C LEU A 98 -12.57 -23.88 -8.98
N GLY A 99 -13.41 -24.71 -9.58
CA GLY A 99 -14.69 -25.14 -9.01
C GLY A 99 -15.87 -24.44 -9.67
N THR A 100 -16.98 -24.40 -8.95
CA THR A 100 -18.24 -23.76 -9.32
C THR A 100 -18.28 -22.37 -8.73
N LEU A 101 -18.48 -21.37 -9.57
CA LEU A 101 -18.57 -19.98 -9.16
C LEU A 101 -19.87 -19.36 -9.70
N THR A 102 -20.39 -18.35 -9.01
CA THR A 102 -21.69 -17.74 -9.32
C THR A 102 -21.54 -16.28 -9.75
N VAL A 103 -22.27 -15.91 -10.80
CA VAL A 103 -22.31 -14.54 -11.35
C VAL A 103 -23.16 -13.64 -10.46
N HIS A 104 -22.54 -12.64 -9.84
CA HIS A 104 -23.23 -11.60 -9.08
C HIS A 104 -22.80 -10.19 -9.48
N ASP A 105 -21.71 -10.06 -10.24
CA ASP A 105 -21.10 -8.78 -10.49
C ASP A 105 -20.94 -8.43 -11.97
N ARG A 106 -20.67 -7.16 -12.25
CA ARG A 106 -20.44 -6.59 -13.59
C ARG A 106 -19.27 -5.60 -13.54
N GLY A 107 -18.36 -5.71 -14.50
CA GLY A 107 -17.33 -4.70 -14.74
C GLY A 107 -17.46 -4.07 -16.13
N GLY A 108 -17.19 -2.77 -16.26
CA GLY A 108 -17.28 -2.05 -17.55
C GLY A 108 -16.34 -2.60 -18.63
N ALA A 109 -15.24 -3.24 -18.23
CA ALA A 109 -14.27 -3.91 -19.10
C ALA A 109 -14.55 -5.41 -19.32
N ILE A 110 -15.64 -5.95 -18.76
CA ILE A 110 -16.03 -7.36 -18.84
C ILE A 110 -17.03 -7.51 -19.98
N GLN A 111 -16.51 -7.85 -21.16
CA GLN A 111 -17.27 -7.89 -22.41
C GLN A 111 -17.01 -9.17 -23.19
N VAL A 112 -17.86 -9.42 -24.19
CA VAL A 112 -17.62 -10.44 -25.21
C VAL A 112 -16.60 -9.89 -26.21
N LEU A 113 -15.51 -10.61 -26.43
CA LEU A 113 -14.43 -10.17 -27.33
C LEU A 113 -14.75 -10.52 -28.78
N HIS A 114 -14.10 -9.82 -29.72
CA HIS A 114 -14.18 -10.10 -31.16
C HIS A 114 -13.78 -11.55 -31.52
N SER A 115 -13.00 -12.21 -30.67
CA SER A 115 -12.63 -13.62 -30.78
C SER A 115 -13.74 -14.60 -30.35
N HIS A 116 -14.92 -14.11 -29.96
CA HIS A 116 -16.03 -14.87 -29.35
C HIS A 116 -15.72 -15.46 -27.96
N ALA A 117 -14.55 -15.20 -27.40
CA ALA A 117 -14.24 -15.54 -26.01
C ALA A 117 -14.90 -14.53 -25.06
N HIS A 118 -15.48 -15.03 -23.97
CA HIS A 118 -16.17 -14.17 -22.99
C HIS A 118 -15.22 -13.89 -21.84
N ARG A 119 -15.09 -12.62 -21.43
CA ARG A 119 -14.25 -12.29 -20.27
C ARG A 119 -15.04 -12.56 -18.99
N LEU A 120 -14.43 -13.22 -18.01
CA LEU A 120 -14.93 -13.27 -16.64
C LEU A 120 -13.85 -12.77 -15.70
N ASP A 121 -14.25 -12.24 -14.55
CA ASP A 121 -13.35 -11.81 -13.49
C ASP A 121 -13.73 -12.49 -12.18
N VAL A 122 -12.75 -13.09 -11.50
CA VAL A 122 -12.96 -13.77 -10.21
C VAL A 122 -12.50 -12.86 -9.08
N TRP A 123 -13.34 -12.67 -8.06
CA TRP A 123 -12.91 -11.96 -6.86
C TRP A 123 -12.02 -12.86 -5.98
N VAL A 124 -10.80 -12.40 -5.68
CA VAL A 124 -9.77 -13.22 -4.99
C VAL A 124 -9.22 -12.63 -3.70
N GLY A 125 -9.91 -11.66 -3.09
CA GLY A 125 -9.59 -11.18 -1.75
C GLY A 125 -9.53 -9.68 -1.60
N HIS A 126 -9.20 -9.25 -0.39
CA HIS A 126 -8.88 -7.86 -0.06
C HIS A 126 -7.37 -7.70 0.14
N GLY A 127 -6.90 -6.47 0.24
CA GLY A 127 -5.56 -6.29 0.79
C GLY A 127 -4.44 -6.50 -0.24
N GLU A 128 -3.23 -6.46 0.29
CA GLU A 128 -2.03 -6.97 -0.37
C GLU A 128 -2.17 -8.47 -0.72
N GLU A 129 -2.89 -9.24 0.09
CA GLU A 129 -3.11 -10.66 -0.17
C GLU A 129 -3.96 -10.89 -1.42
N GLY A 130 -5.09 -10.19 -1.54
CA GLY A 130 -5.93 -10.21 -2.73
C GLY A 130 -5.17 -9.72 -3.97
N LEU A 131 -4.37 -8.67 -3.83
CA LEU A 131 -3.52 -8.18 -4.91
C LEU A 131 -2.49 -9.24 -5.35
N ALA A 132 -1.78 -9.85 -4.41
CA ALA A 132 -0.79 -10.87 -4.71
C ALA A 132 -1.43 -12.09 -5.41
N ARG A 133 -2.63 -12.48 -4.96
CA ARG A 133 -3.43 -13.54 -5.60
C ARG A 133 -3.82 -13.16 -7.02
N ALA A 134 -4.34 -11.94 -7.24
CA ALA A 134 -4.75 -11.47 -8.56
C ALA A 134 -3.58 -11.43 -9.55
N LEU A 135 -2.41 -10.93 -9.13
CA LEU A 135 -1.19 -10.93 -9.94
C LEU A 135 -0.63 -12.34 -10.18
N ALA A 136 -0.78 -13.25 -9.22
CA ALA A 136 -0.41 -14.66 -9.38
C ALA A 136 -1.34 -15.41 -10.34
N PHE A 137 -2.62 -15.09 -10.28
CA PHE A 137 -3.67 -15.66 -11.12
C PHE A 137 -3.44 -15.32 -12.60
N GLY A 138 -3.10 -14.06 -12.90
CA GLY A 138 -2.81 -13.63 -14.27
C GLY A 138 -4.00 -13.79 -15.21
N VAL A 139 -3.74 -13.94 -16.51
CA VAL A 139 -4.77 -14.23 -17.51
C VAL A 139 -4.81 -15.73 -17.75
N GLN A 140 -5.99 -16.33 -17.61
CA GLN A 140 -6.24 -17.74 -17.86
C GLN A 140 -7.18 -17.90 -19.05
N HIS A 141 -6.90 -18.89 -19.90
CA HIS A 141 -7.80 -19.32 -20.97
C HIS A 141 -8.41 -20.64 -20.57
N ILE A 142 -9.73 -20.67 -20.40
CA ILE A 142 -10.41 -21.83 -19.85
C ILE A 142 -11.73 -22.07 -20.55
N ARG A 143 -12.00 -23.33 -20.83
CA ARG A 143 -13.29 -23.81 -21.27
C ARG A 143 -14.10 -24.25 -20.06
N GLY A 144 -15.28 -23.64 -19.86
CA GLY A 144 -16.13 -23.91 -18.71
C GLY A 144 -17.57 -24.22 -19.11
N THR A 145 -18.30 -24.84 -18.18
CA THR A 145 -19.72 -25.18 -18.35
C THR A 145 -20.60 -24.14 -17.67
N VAL A 146 -21.50 -23.52 -18.43
CA VAL A 146 -22.46 -22.52 -17.95
C VAL A 146 -23.78 -23.18 -17.63
N TYR A 147 -24.38 -22.84 -16.50
CA TYR A 147 -25.68 -23.32 -16.03
C TYR A 147 -26.69 -22.17 -16.00
N PRO A 148 -27.48 -21.96 -17.09
CA PRO A 148 -28.43 -20.85 -17.15
C PRO A 148 -29.48 -20.92 -16.04
N LEU A 149 -30.06 -19.77 -15.70
CA LEU A 149 -31.20 -19.69 -14.79
C LEU A 149 -32.34 -20.60 -15.29
N GLY A 150 -32.86 -21.44 -14.39
CA GLY A 150 -33.87 -22.48 -14.72
C GLY A 150 -33.28 -23.89 -14.83
N SER A 151 -31.97 -24.03 -15.01
CA SER A 151 -31.27 -25.31 -14.88
C SER A 151 -31.06 -25.68 -13.40
N ARG A 152 -30.78 -26.96 -13.11
CA ARG A 152 -30.30 -27.38 -11.78
C ARG A 152 -28.88 -26.83 -11.56
N GLN A 153 -28.79 -25.83 -10.70
CA GLN A 153 -27.56 -25.14 -10.35
C GLN A 153 -26.63 -26.03 -9.50
N PRO A 154 -25.35 -26.19 -9.88
CA PRO A 154 -24.33 -26.79 -9.01
C PRO A 154 -24.05 -25.89 -7.80
N GLN A 155 -23.60 -26.46 -6.69
CA GLN A 155 -23.26 -25.66 -5.51
C GLN A 155 -21.88 -25.03 -5.67
N ASN A 156 -21.75 -23.76 -5.31
CA ASN A 156 -20.45 -23.08 -5.23
C ASN A 156 -19.52 -23.86 -4.27
N ASP A 157 -18.36 -24.29 -4.79
CA ASP A 157 -17.33 -25.05 -4.07
C ASP A 157 -15.94 -24.41 -4.21
N PHE A 158 -15.90 -23.13 -4.59
CA PHE A 158 -14.66 -22.37 -4.69
C PHE A 158 -13.96 -22.28 -3.32
N ASP A 159 -12.66 -22.57 -3.32
CA ASP A 159 -11.82 -22.52 -2.13
C ASP A 159 -10.66 -21.56 -2.36
N LEU A 160 -10.77 -20.38 -1.76
CA LEU A 160 -9.76 -19.32 -1.89
C LEU A 160 -8.38 -19.81 -1.46
N ALA A 161 -8.29 -20.69 -0.45
CA ALA A 161 -7.00 -21.13 0.08
C ALA A 161 -6.14 -21.87 -0.95
N ARG A 162 -6.73 -22.37 -2.05
CA ARG A 162 -6.00 -23.03 -3.15
C ARG A 162 -5.24 -22.06 -4.04
N LEU A 163 -5.62 -20.78 -4.06
CA LEU A 163 -4.89 -19.78 -4.82
C LEU A 163 -3.65 -19.33 -4.02
N PRO A 164 -2.45 -19.28 -4.63
CA PRO A 164 -1.27 -18.78 -3.93
C PRO A 164 -1.29 -17.24 -3.83
N ALA A 165 -0.74 -16.71 -2.74
CA ALA A 165 -0.56 -15.26 -2.51
C ALA A 165 0.94 -14.92 -2.34
N PRO A 166 1.76 -14.95 -3.42
CA PRO A 166 3.20 -14.72 -3.33
C PRO A 166 3.52 -13.23 -3.13
N PHE A 167 3.63 -12.77 -1.88
CA PHE A 167 3.83 -11.35 -1.54
C PHE A 167 5.08 -10.72 -2.16
N GLN A 168 6.10 -11.51 -2.49
CA GLN A 168 7.31 -11.00 -3.16
C GLN A 168 7.00 -10.38 -4.52
N ARG A 169 5.90 -10.79 -5.19
CA ARG A 169 5.44 -10.18 -6.45
C ARG A 169 4.98 -8.74 -6.29
N LEU A 170 4.72 -8.28 -5.07
CA LEU A 170 4.25 -6.92 -4.81
C LEU A 170 5.39 -5.89 -4.76
N THR A 171 6.64 -6.34 -4.63
CA THR A 171 7.81 -5.47 -4.49
C THR A 171 7.89 -4.34 -5.53
N PRO A 172 7.63 -4.57 -6.83
CA PRO A 172 7.69 -3.50 -7.83
C PRO A 172 6.57 -2.44 -7.71
N PHE A 173 5.48 -2.78 -7.02
CA PHE A 173 4.33 -1.90 -6.82
C PHE A 173 4.39 -1.15 -5.48
N GLY A 174 5.43 -1.38 -4.69
CA GLY A 174 5.69 -0.69 -3.44
C GLY A 174 6.14 0.75 -3.69
N VAL A 175 5.22 1.70 -3.60
CA VAL A 175 5.55 3.14 -3.73
C VAL A 175 6.09 3.69 -2.40
N GLU A 176 5.95 2.94 -1.30
CA GLU A 176 6.10 3.42 0.09
C GLU A 176 7.03 2.59 0.97
N SER A 177 8.09 1.99 0.42
CA SER A 177 9.13 1.35 1.26
C SER A 177 9.81 2.32 2.26
N GLU A 178 9.60 3.63 2.11
CA GLU A 178 10.03 4.65 3.07
C GLU A 178 8.97 5.07 4.10
N ASN A 179 7.67 4.84 3.84
CA ASN A 179 6.59 5.35 4.68
C ASN A 179 5.95 4.26 5.53
N LEU A 180 6.74 3.69 6.45
CA LEU A 180 6.26 2.74 7.45
C LEU A 180 5.02 3.26 8.22
N LEU A 181 4.84 4.58 8.31
CA LEU A 181 3.73 5.24 8.99
C LEU A 181 2.41 5.16 8.21
N ALA A 182 2.44 4.89 6.90
CA ALA A 182 1.25 4.65 6.10
C ALA A 182 0.78 3.19 6.15
N LEU A 183 1.62 2.28 6.65
CA LEU A 183 1.28 0.87 6.78
C LEU A 183 0.50 0.62 8.08
N THR A 184 -0.50 -0.26 8.03
CA THR A 184 -1.29 -0.63 9.21
C THR A 184 -1.36 -2.15 9.46
N PRO A 185 -0.22 -2.88 9.52
CA PRO A 185 -0.23 -4.31 9.82
C PRO A 185 -0.75 -4.57 11.24
N LYS A 186 -1.56 -5.61 11.39
CA LYS A 186 -2.15 -6.04 12.66
C LYS A 186 -1.99 -7.53 12.93
N ALA A 187 -2.16 -7.95 14.18
CA ALA A 187 -2.09 -9.33 14.60
C ALA A 187 -3.01 -10.22 13.75
N GLY A 188 -2.46 -11.34 13.28
CA GLY A 188 -3.12 -12.26 12.36
C GLY A 188 -2.86 -12.00 10.88
N ASP A 189 -2.38 -10.81 10.50
CA ASP A 189 -2.08 -10.49 9.10
C ASP A 189 -1.01 -11.43 8.53
N ARG A 190 -1.20 -11.83 7.28
CA ARG A 190 -0.23 -12.57 6.46
C ARG A 190 -0.03 -11.79 5.16
N ASN A 191 0.92 -10.86 5.11
CA ASN A 191 1.08 -9.94 3.98
C ASN A 191 2.48 -9.28 3.94
N LEU A 192 2.71 -8.40 2.96
CA LEU A 192 4.00 -7.72 2.78
C LEU A 192 4.21 -6.63 3.83
N SER A 193 3.16 -5.91 4.24
CA SER A 193 3.22 -4.92 5.32
C SER A 193 3.73 -5.52 6.64
N ALA A 194 3.27 -6.72 7.00
CA ALA A 194 3.76 -7.44 8.16
C ALA A 194 5.21 -7.91 8.00
N ALA A 195 5.64 -8.26 6.79
CA ALA A 195 7.05 -8.59 6.52
C ALA A 195 7.95 -7.34 6.63
N ILE A 196 7.50 -6.19 6.13
CA ILE A 196 8.19 -4.90 6.25
C ILE A 196 8.33 -4.50 7.73
N LEU A 197 7.27 -4.66 8.52
CA LEU A 197 7.34 -4.47 9.99
C LEU A 197 8.41 -5.37 10.61
N GLN A 198 8.40 -6.67 10.30
CA GLN A 198 9.40 -7.63 10.80
C GLN A 198 10.82 -7.26 10.38
N ASP A 199 11.03 -6.79 9.15
CA ASP A 199 12.34 -6.33 8.66
C ASP A 199 12.85 -5.11 9.44
N HIS A 200 11.98 -4.15 9.74
CA HIS A 200 12.34 -2.99 10.55
C HIS A 200 12.59 -3.35 12.02
N LEU A 201 11.76 -4.22 12.61
CA LEU A 201 12.01 -4.74 13.97
C LEU A 201 13.34 -5.49 14.04
N ARG A 202 13.66 -6.30 13.02
CA ARG A 202 14.96 -7.00 12.92
C ARG A 202 16.11 -6.01 12.81
N SER A 203 16.00 -5.02 11.93
CA SER A 203 17.01 -3.98 11.76
C SER A 203 17.22 -3.15 13.04
N ALA A 204 16.16 -2.94 13.83
CA ALA A 204 16.24 -2.29 15.13
C ALA A 204 16.72 -3.22 16.27
N GLY A 205 16.93 -4.52 16.01
CA GLY A 205 17.42 -5.50 16.99
C GLY A 205 16.35 -6.19 17.85
N TYR A 206 15.07 -6.06 17.49
CA TYR A 206 13.93 -6.59 18.26
C TYR A 206 13.35 -7.90 17.71
N PHE A 207 13.74 -8.31 16.50
CA PHE A 207 13.26 -9.53 15.84
C PHE A 207 14.44 -10.31 15.25
N ASP A 208 14.53 -11.62 15.52
CA ASP A 208 15.70 -12.45 15.17
C ASP A 208 15.42 -13.49 14.08
N ARG A 209 14.17 -13.57 13.60
CA ARG A 209 13.75 -14.50 12.55
C ARG A 209 13.74 -13.85 11.18
N ALA A 210 13.74 -14.70 10.15
CA ALA A 210 13.41 -14.26 8.79
C ALA A 210 11.96 -13.76 8.75
N SER A 211 11.73 -12.69 7.98
CA SER A 211 10.41 -12.11 7.84
C SER A 211 9.50 -13.06 7.07
N SER A 212 8.49 -13.58 7.76
CA SER A 212 7.52 -14.53 7.22
C SER A 212 6.32 -13.82 6.59
N GLY A 213 6.15 -12.53 6.88
CA GLY A 213 4.93 -11.79 6.58
C GLY A 213 3.76 -12.15 7.49
N TYR A 214 3.94 -13.05 8.46
CA TYR A 214 2.90 -13.39 9.43
C TYR A 214 3.08 -12.59 10.72
N PHE A 215 2.17 -11.66 11.02
CA PHE A 215 2.10 -10.96 12.30
C PHE A 215 1.49 -11.89 13.36
N GLY A 216 2.31 -12.82 13.85
CA GLY A 216 1.97 -13.72 14.95
C GLY A 216 2.54 -13.30 16.31
N PRO A 217 2.47 -14.18 17.33
CA PRO A 217 2.94 -13.91 18.69
C PRO A 217 4.39 -13.43 18.78
N ASP A 218 5.28 -13.96 17.94
CA ASP A 218 6.69 -13.54 17.91
C ASP A 218 6.87 -12.09 17.44
N THR A 219 6.03 -11.63 16.51
CA THR A 219 6.06 -10.23 16.03
C THR A 219 5.45 -9.29 17.07
N GLU A 220 4.37 -9.72 17.73
CA GLU A 220 3.74 -8.97 18.81
C GLU A 220 4.69 -8.79 20.01
N GLU A 221 5.39 -9.85 20.41
CA GLU A 221 6.38 -9.78 21.50
C GLU A 221 7.58 -8.89 21.13
N ALA A 222 8.06 -8.93 19.88
CA ALA A 222 9.10 -8.02 19.40
C ALA A 222 8.63 -6.55 19.43
N LEU A 223 7.41 -6.27 18.97
CA LEU A 223 6.82 -4.94 19.01
C LEU A 223 6.61 -4.45 20.44
N LYS A 224 6.17 -5.34 21.35
CA LYS A 224 6.00 -5.03 22.77
C LYS A 224 7.31 -4.62 23.45
N ARG A 225 8.41 -5.33 23.18
CA ARG A 225 9.74 -4.95 23.67
C ARG A 225 10.16 -3.60 23.13
N PHE A 226 9.94 -3.36 21.83
CA PHE A 226 10.24 -2.07 21.20
C PHE A 226 9.46 -0.91 21.85
N VAL A 227 8.14 -1.05 22.00
CA VAL A 227 7.25 -0.07 22.65
C VAL A 227 7.71 0.20 24.09
N SER A 228 8.05 -0.85 24.85
CA SER A 228 8.56 -0.73 26.23
C SER A 228 9.90 -0.01 26.29
N ASP A 229 10.85 -0.36 25.42
CA ASP A 229 12.20 0.20 25.43
C ASP A 229 12.23 1.69 25.08
N PHE A 230 11.31 2.15 24.24
CA PHE A 230 11.13 3.56 23.92
C PHE A 230 10.09 4.27 24.81
N VAL A 231 9.56 3.59 25.82
CA VAL A 231 8.59 4.12 26.79
C VAL A 231 7.35 4.70 26.09
N LEU A 232 6.86 3.98 25.08
CA LEU A 232 5.66 4.30 24.33
C LEU A 232 4.43 3.69 25.03
N HIS A 233 3.27 4.33 24.90
CA HIS A 233 2.00 3.88 25.49
C HIS A 233 0.99 3.50 24.40
N GLU A 234 1.42 2.64 23.49
CA GLU A 234 0.71 2.27 22.26
C GLU A 234 0.28 0.80 22.29
N SER A 235 -0.70 0.44 21.45
CA SER A 235 -1.10 -0.96 21.30
C SER A 235 -0.02 -1.80 20.61
N THR A 236 0.06 -3.09 20.94
CA THR A 236 0.98 -4.05 20.32
C THR A 236 0.27 -5.05 19.40
N ASP A 237 -1.07 -5.02 19.33
CA ASP A 237 -1.88 -5.82 18.40
C ASP A 237 -1.81 -5.29 16.95
N ARG A 238 -1.20 -4.12 16.75
CA ARG A 238 -1.05 -3.44 15.46
C ARG A 238 0.11 -2.47 15.50
N LEU A 239 0.63 -2.11 14.33
CA LEU A 239 1.57 -1.01 14.19
C LEU A 239 0.81 0.32 14.16
N THR A 240 0.99 1.18 15.16
CA THR A 240 0.47 2.55 15.15
C THR A 240 1.42 3.50 14.42
N GLU A 241 0.92 4.62 13.87
CA GLU A 241 1.75 5.59 13.14
C GLU A 241 2.89 6.14 14.01
N HIS A 242 2.60 6.40 15.27
CA HIS A 242 3.59 6.88 16.23
C HIS A 242 4.68 5.81 16.51
N THR A 243 4.28 4.55 16.70
CA THR A 243 5.23 3.43 16.86
C THR A 243 6.04 3.21 15.58
N ALA A 244 5.42 3.31 14.41
CA ALA A 244 6.08 3.25 13.10
C ALA A 244 7.14 4.34 12.94
N ALA A 245 6.85 5.58 13.37
CA ALA A 245 7.81 6.68 13.33
C ALA A 245 9.05 6.40 14.18
N PHE A 246 8.86 5.88 15.39
CA PHE A 246 9.96 5.46 16.26
C PHE A 246 10.74 4.30 15.64
N LEU A 247 10.05 3.30 15.12
CA LEU A 247 10.67 2.10 14.55
C LEU A 247 11.47 2.42 13.29
N LEU A 248 10.95 3.29 12.43
CA LEU A 248 11.66 3.80 11.25
C LEU A 248 12.91 4.59 11.66
N ALA A 249 12.81 5.42 12.70
CA ALA A 249 13.94 6.17 13.22
C ALA A 249 15.02 5.29 13.87
N ALA A 250 14.63 4.23 14.57
CA ALA A 250 15.53 3.27 15.20
C ALA A 250 16.21 2.35 14.18
N SER A 251 15.44 1.77 13.24
CA SER A 251 15.95 0.85 12.21
C SER A 251 16.97 1.49 11.27
N ARG A 252 16.83 2.79 10.95
CA ARG A 252 17.82 3.54 10.16
C ARG A 252 19.11 3.89 10.92
N ARG A 253 19.26 3.45 12.18
CA ARG A 253 20.33 3.86 13.11
C ARG A 253 20.83 2.75 14.02
N SER A 254 20.72 1.49 13.61
CA SER A 254 21.22 0.32 14.36
C SER A 254 22.66 0.50 14.89
N ASP A 255 23.49 1.27 14.17
CA ASP A 255 24.94 1.38 14.44
C ASP A 255 25.35 2.70 15.12
N ALA A 256 24.40 3.50 15.63
CA ALA A 256 24.71 4.79 16.23
C ALA A 256 25.38 4.64 17.62
N ILE A 257 26.67 4.99 17.69
CA ILE A 257 27.45 4.97 18.94
C ILE A 257 27.51 6.37 19.56
N LEU A 258 27.39 6.44 20.88
CA LEU A 258 27.48 7.64 21.69
C LEU A 258 28.89 8.24 21.51
N PRO A 259 29.00 9.49 21.04
CA PRO A 259 30.27 10.13 20.74
C PRO A 259 30.88 10.72 22.03
N ILE A 260 31.16 9.85 23.01
CA ILE A 260 31.97 10.17 24.20
C ILE A 260 33.15 9.21 24.19
N ASP A 261 34.36 9.74 24.08
CA ASP A 261 35.58 8.93 24.07
C ASP A 261 36.04 8.62 25.51
N GLY A 262 36.36 7.35 25.75
CA GLY A 262 36.93 6.92 27.04
C GLY A 262 36.04 7.20 28.26
N ILE A 263 36.69 7.56 29.36
CA ILE A 263 36.10 7.94 30.64
C ILE A 263 36.16 9.46 30.75
N VAL A 264 35.15 10.08 31.39
CA VAL A 264 35.15 11.54 31.64
C VAL A 264 35.18 11.82 33.15
N ASP A 265 36.25 12.47 33.59
CA ASP A 265 36.54 12.94 34.94
C ASP A 265 37.40 14.23 34.91
N MET A 266 37.87 14.69 36.06
CA MET A 266 38.66 15.93 36.22
C MET A 266 40.00 15.91 35.46
N GLU A 267 40.52 14.74 35.08
CA GLU A 267 41.79 14.59 34.36
C GLU A 267 41.60 14.45 32.84
N SER A 268 40.35 14.41 32.39
CA SER A 268 40.01 14.20 30.99
C SER A 268 40.34 15.42 30.13
N ASN A 269 40.71 15.17 28.87
CA ASN A 269 41.01 16.24 27.92
C ASN A 269 39.76 17.04 27.49
N GLU A 270 39.98 18.23 26.95
CA GLU A 270 38.92 19.17 26.55
C GLU A 270 37.90 18.59 25.57
N ASN A 271 38.33 17.69 24.67
CA ASN A 271 37.44 17.08 23.69
C ASN A 271 36.43 16.12 24.34
N ALA A 272 36.90 15.20 25.18
CA ALA A 272 36.03 14.26 25.90
C ALA A 272 35.03 15.00 26.81
N VAL A 273 35.50 16.06 27.48
CA VAL A 273 34.66 16.92 28.31
C VAL A 273 33.63 17.68 27.46
N SER A 274 34.03 18.27 26.33
CA SER A 274 33.12 18.97 25.41
C SER A 274 32.05 18.05 24.84
N GLN A 275 32.42 16.81 24.49
CA GLN A 275 31.49 15.77 24.05
C GLN A 275 30.46 15.45 25.15
N ALA A 276 30.91 15.21 26.38
CA ALA A 276 30.03 14.97 27.52
C ALA A 276 29.07 16.15 27.77
N GLN A 277 29.57 17.39 27.75
CA GLN A 277 28.76 18.60 27.90
C GLN A 277 27.69 18.69 26.80
N ARG A 278 28.02 18.41 25.54
CA ARG A 278 27.05 18.42 24.42
C ARG A 278 25.97 17.35 24.60
N ILE A 279 26.36 16.13 24.98
CA ILE A 279 25.42 15.02 25.18
C ILE A 279 24.52 15.30 26.39
N LEU A 280 25.07 15.69 27.54
CA LEU A 280 24.26 15.99 28.72
C LEU A 280 23.34 17.17 28.47
N ARG A 281 23.77 18.18 27.70
CA ARG A 281 22.86 19.26 27.27
C ARG A 281 21.76 18.73 26.39
N PHE A 282 22.11 17.93 25.38
CA PHE A 282 21.12 17.28 24.52
C PHE A 282 20.15 16.42 25.34
N LEU A 283 20.60 15.76 26.41
CA LEU A 283 19.77 14.96 27.31
C LEU A 283 19.01 15.79 28.36
N GLY A 284 19.28 17.10 28.49
CA GLY A 284 18.62 18.00 29.44
C GLY A 284 19.25 18.07 30.82
N TYR A 285 20.43 17.46 31.03
CA TYR A 285 21.14 17.47 32.32
C TYR A 285 22.13 18.62 32.47
N TYR A 286 22.54 19.29 31.39
CA TYR A 286 23.59 20.30 31.43
C TYR A 286 23.18 21.62 30.74
N GLU A 287 23.22 22.72 31.48
CA GLU A 287 22.83 24.07 31.00
C GLU A 287 24.02 25.04 30.88
N GLY A 288 25.23 24.59 31.22
CA GLY A 288 26.45 25.40 31.13
C GLY A 288 26.98 25.56 29.68
N ARG A 289 28.14 26.19 29.53
CA ARG A 289 28.81 26.37 28.22
C ARG A 289 29.49 25.07 27.76
N THR A 290 29.63 24.85 26.45
CA THR A 290 30.51 23.78 25.95
C THR A 290 31.91 24.33 25.74
N ASP A 291 32.67 24.41 26.82
CA ASP A 291 34.02 24.96 26.86
C ASP A 291 35.11 23.90 27.05
N GLY A 292 34.74 22.62 27.24
CA GLY A 292 35.70 21.55 27.48
C GLY A 292 36.29 21.53 28.88
N LEU A 293 35.78 22.35 29.81
CA LEU A 293 36.25 22.38 31.19
C LEU A 293 35.39 21.50 32.09
N TYR A 294 36.03 20.62 32.87
CA TYR A 294 35.35 19.80 33.86
C TYR A 294 35.02 20.66 35.08
N SER A 295 33.87 21.34 35.04
CA SER A 295 33.39 22.24 36.09
C SER A 295 32.48 21.54 37.10
N LEU A 296 32.25 22.18 38.26
CA LEU A 296 31.25 21.71 39.24
C LEU A 296 29.86 21.55 38.60
N THR A 297 29.48 22.44 37.68
CA THR A 297 28.21 22.31 36.93
C THR A 297 28.15 21.05 36.07
N LEU A 298 29.27 20.63 35.47
CA LEU A 298 29.32 19.38 34.72
C LEU A 298 29.28 18.17 35.64
N HIS A 299 30.04 18.21 36.75
CA HIS A 299 30.00 17.19 37.79
C HIS A 299 28.57 16.95 38.29
N ASP A 300 27.86 18.01 38.66
CA ASP A 300 26.49 17.93 39.19
C ASP A 300 25.50 17.45 38.13
N ALA A 301 25.71 17.79 36.86
CA ALA A 301 24.94 17.25 35.75
C ALA A 301 25.12 15.72 35.60
N ILE A 302 26.37 15.22 35.68
CA ILE A 302 26.67 13.79 35.63
C ILE A 302 26.08 13.09 36.85
N LEU A 303 26.26 13.64 38.04
CA LEU A 303 25.71 13.10 39.28
C LEU A 303 24.18 13.00 39.22
N ARG A 304 23.49 14.06 38.78
CA ARG A 304 22.03 14.05 38.61
C ARG A 304 21.58 12.97 37.63
N PHE A 305 22.27 12.83 36.49
CA PHE A 305 22.00 11.75 35.54
C PHE A 305 22.17 10.38 36.21
N GLN A 306 23.27 10.16 36.92
CA GLN A 306 23.56 8.89 37.59
C GLN A 306 22.51 8.56 38.67
N GLN A 307 22.09 9.55 39.46
CA GLN A 307 21.06 9.38 40.49
C GLN A 307 19.70 9.03 39.89
N GLU A 308 19.28 9.73 38.83
CA GLU A 308 18.02 9.43 38.15
C GLU A 308 18.01 8.01 37.55
N LYS A 309 19.16 7.55 37.05
CA LYS A 309 19.32 6.17 36.51
C LYS A 309 19.66 5.15 37.59
N GLY A 310 19.68 5.53 38.87
CA GLY A 310 19.98 4.63 39.99
C GLY A 310 21.38 4.03 39.96
N LEU A 311 22.34 4.68 39.31
CA LEU A 311 23.73 4.22 39.21
C LEU A 311 24.55 4.56 40.47
N VAL A 312 24.18 5.65 41.14
CA VAL A 312 24.73 6.10 42.43
C VAL A 312 23.61 6.69 43.28
N GLY A 313 23.73 6.62 44.60
CA GLY A 313 22.82 7.26 45.54
C GLY A 313 23.30 8.65 45.98
N THR A 314 24.59 8.81 46.28
CA THR A 314 25.15 10.04 46.85
C THR A 314 26.37 10.57 46.09
N ALA A 315 26.76 11.82 46.36
CA ALA A 315 27.93 12.45 45.76
C ALA A 315 29.28 11.84 46.19
N ILE A 316 29.30 11.02 47.25
CA ILE A 316 30.52 10.35 47.74
C ILE A 316 30.63 8.90 47.28
N ASP A 317 29.61 8.40 46.58
CA ASP A 317 29.62 7.04 46.07
C ASP A 317 30.74 6.87 45.03
N PRO A 318 31.38 5.70 44.96
CA PRO A 318 32.44 5.46 43.98
C PRO A 318 31.96 5.73 42.55
N GLY A 319 32.61 6.68 41.87
CA GLY A 319 32.27 7.08 40.50
C GLY A 319 31.16 8.13 40.36
N ALA A 320 30.64 8.66 41.47
CA ALA A 320 29.77 9.83 41.47
C ALA A 320 30.40 11.00 40.69
N GLY A 321 29.63 11.61 39.79
CA GLY A 321 30.10 12.69 38.93
C GLY A 321 30.98 12.26 37.75
N ARG A 322 31.40 10.99 37.65
CA ARG A 322 32.29 10.48 36.57
C ARG A 322 31.53 9.69 35.52
N ILE A 323 31.83 9.91 34.22
CA ILE A 323 31.28 9.07 33.15
C ILE A 323 32.17 7.84 32.95
N GLY A 324 31.96 6.81 33.77
CA GLY A 324 32.58 5.49 33.60
C GLY A 324 31.77 4.56 32.67
N PRO A 325 32.18 3.27 32.51
CA PRO A 325 31.51 2.34 31.60
C PRO A 325 30.00 2.15 31.84
N LEU A 326 29.56 2.09 33.10
CA LEU A 326 28.15 1.95 33.44
C LEU A 326 27.35 3.21 33.09
N THR A 327 27.86 4.38 33.48
CA THR A 327 27.26 5.68 33.12
C THR A 327 27.21 5.87 31.62
N LYS A 328 28.29 5.54 30.90
CA LYS A 328 28.33 5.61 29.43
C LYS A 328 27.28 4.72 28.78
N ARG A 329 27.10 3.48 29.26
CA ARG A 329 26.05 2.58 28.76
C ARG A 329 24.65 3.14 29.00
N ALA A 330 24.38 3.67 30.20
CA ALA A 330 23.10 4.30 30.48
C ALA A 330 22.88 5.55 29.60
N MET A 331 23.90 6.39 29.42
CA MET A 331 23.84 7.57 28.56
C MET A 331 23.60 7.20 27.10
N GLN A 332 24.21 6.12 26.61
CA GLN A 332 23.97 5.61 25.26
C GLN A 332 22.50 5.26 25.06
N THR A 333 21.89 4.55 26.01
CA THR A 333 20.46 4.19 25.94
C THR A 333 19.58 5.43 25.88
N GLU A 334 19.78 6.40 26.77
CA GLU A 334 18.97 7.62 26.80
C GLU A 334 19.21 8.54 25.61
N TRP A 335 20.46 8.61 25.14
CA TRP A 335 20.80 9.35 23.93
C TRP A 335 20.11 8.75 22.71
N ASN A 336 20.15 7.43 22.57
CA ASN A 336 19.44 6.73 21.49
C ASN A 336 17.93 6.97 21.57
N ARG A 337 17.31 6.83 22.74
CA ARG A 337 15.88 7.10 22.96
C ARG A 337 15.50 8.51 22.52
N ARG A 338 16.19 9.53 23.05
CA ARG A 338 15.87 10.93 22.75
C ARG A 338 16.11 11.27 21.29
N LEU A 339 17.19 10.75 20.70
CA LEU A 339 17.52 11.00 19.31
C LEU A 339 16.53 10.33 18.34
N VAL A 340 16.06 9.12 18.66
CA VAL A 340 14.97 8.45 17.94
C VAL A 340 13.69 9.25 18.06
N ALA A 341 13.32 9.72 19.26
CA ALA A 341 12.13 10.54 19.47
C ALA A 341 12.13 11.82 18.62
N VAL A 342 13.26 12.55 18.56
CA VAL A 342 13.39 13.76 17.72
C VAL A 342 13.22 13.44 16.24
N ARG A 343 13.71 12.29 15.77
CA ARG A 343 13.53 11.87 14.37
C ARG A 343 12.11 11.38 14.10
N ALA A 344 11.51 10.67 15.04
CA ALA A 344 10.12 10.21 14.95
C ALA A 344 9.17 11.41 14.82
N ASP A 345 9.36 12.47 15.61
CA ASP A 345 8.58 13.73 15.49
C ASP A 345 8.70 14.35 14.08
N LYS A 346 9.91 14.36 13.51
CA LYS A 346 10.10 14.78 12.12
C LYS A 346 9.31 13.90 11.14
N TYR A 347 9.36 12.57 11.28
CA TYR A 347 8.63 11.66 10.40
C TYR A 347 7.11 11.82 10.54
N MET A 348 6.60 11.99 11.76
CA MET A 348 5.18 12.29 12.02
C MET A 348 4.76 13.59 11.34
N THR A 349 5.58 14.64 11.43
CA THR A 349 5.33 15.91 10.74
C THR A 349 5.26 15.71 9.22
N VAL A 350 6.22 14.97 8.66
CA VAL A 350 6.27 14.69 7.22
C VAL A 350 5.05 13.87 6.77
N HIS A 351 4.65 12.85 7.53
CA HIS A 351 3.46 12.03 7.26
C HIS A 351 2.16 12.85 7.32
N ALA A 352 2.03 13.75 8.30
CA ALA A 352 0.89 14.64 8.40
C ALA A 352 0.83 15.64 7.22
N VAL A 353 1.98 16.10 6.72
CA VAL A 353 2.06 16.89 5.49
C VAL A 353 1.57 16.09 4.28
N GLU A 354 2.02 14.85 4.11
CA GLU A 354 1.59 13.98 3.01
C GLU A 354 0.08 13.74 3.02
N LYS A 355 -0.50 13.45 4.20
CA LYS A 355 -1.95 13.29 4.36
C LYS A 355 -2.72 14.53 3.94
N LEU A 356 -2.30 15.71 4.40
CA LEU A 356 -2.95 16.98 4.03
C LEU A 356 -2.88 17.25 2.52
N MET A 357 -1.74 16.99 1.89
CA MET A 357 -1.60 17.12 0.43
C MET A 357 -2.51 16.15 -0.32
N GLN A 358 -2.65 14.92 0.18
CA GLN A 358 -3.57 13.94 -0.41
C GLN A 358 -5.03 14.37 -0.27
N GLU A 359 -5.45 14.82 0.92
CA GLU A 359 -6.81 15.33 1.18
C GLU A 359 -7.19 16.51 0.27
N ARG A 360 -6.20 17.32 -0.13
CA ARG A 360 -6.39 18.47 -1.05
C ARG A 360 -6.28 18.11 -2.54
N GLY A 361 -5.94 16.86 -2.87
CA GLY A 361 -5.71 16.46 -4.26
C GLY A 361 -4.44 17.04 -4.88
N GLU A 362 -3.48 17.42 -4.04
CA GLU A 362 -2.16 17.96 -4.44
C GLU A 362 -1.08 16.86 -4.50
N SER A 363 -1.44 15.63 -4.14
CA SER A 363 -0.58 14.45 -4.25
C SER A 363 -0.84 13.71 -5.55
N LEU A 364 0.23 13.38 -6.27
CA LEU A 364 0.13 12.49 -7.43
C LEU A 364 0.13 11.04 -6.92
N ASP A 365 -0.98 10.32 -7.08
CA ASP A 365 -1.16 8.93 -6.62
C ASP A 365 -1.66 7.97 -7.68
N MET A 366 -1.37 8.30 -8.93
CA MET A 366 -1.70 7.49 -10.08
C MET A 366 -0.49 7.32 -10.99
N PHE A 367 -0.25 6.10 -11.46
CA PHE A 367 0.66 5.86 -12.58
C PHE A 367 0.04 6.42 -13.86
N LEU A 368 0.81 7.25 -14.56
CA LEU A 368 0.33 7.98 -15.72
C LEU A 368 1.12 7.58 -16.97
N THR A 369 0.41 7.37 -18.07
CA THR A 369 1.00 7.09 -19.37
C THR A 369 0.22 7.82 -20.45
N GLU A 370 0.76 7.80 -21.67
CA GLU A 370 0.15 8.43 -22.83
C GLU A 370 -1.29 7.92 -23.06
N GLY A 371 -2.19 8.85 -23.40
CA GLY A 371 -3.62 8.60 -23.54
C GLY A 371 -4.42 8.80 -22.25
N HIS A 372 -3.79 8.86 -21.07
CA HIS A 372 -4.49 9.27 -19.85
C HIS A 372 -4.93 10.74 -19.94
N THR A 373 -6.07 11.06 -19.32
CA THR A 373 -6.62 12.42 -19.26
C THR A 373 -7.21 12.70 -17.87
N GLY A 374 -7.36 13.97 -17.50
CA GLY A 374 -8.06 14.40 -16.28
C GLY A 374 -7.18 15.13 -15.26
N PRO A 375 -7.64 15.24 -14.00
CA PRO A 375 -7.01 16.08 -12.98
C PRO A 375 -5.58 15.63 -12.62
N TYR A 376 -5.31 14.33 -12.55
CA TYR A 376 -3.96 13.82 -12.26
C TYR A 376 -2.93 14.19 -13.33
N VAL A 377 -3.33 14.17 -14.60
CA VAL A 377 -2.45 14.61 -15.70
C VAL A 377 -2.23 16.12 -15.64
N ARG A 378 -3.26 16.90 -15.30
CA ARG A 378 -3.13 18.35 -15.11
C ARG A 378 -2.17 18.66 -13.96
N LEU A 379 -2.28 17.94 -12.84
CA LEU A 379 -1.36 18.05 -11.70
C LEU A 379 0.06 17.71 -12.13
N LEU A 380 0.29 16.58 -12.81
CA LEU A 380 1.60 16.22 -13.35
C LEU A 380 2.19 17.34 -14.22
N GLN A 381 1.40 17.90 -15.14
CA GLN A 381 1.83 18.99 -16.01
C GLN A 381 2.21 20.26 -15.21
N HIS A 382 1.45 20.60 -14.16
CA HIS A 382 1.84 21.68 -13.24
C HIS A 382 3.16 21.38 -12.53
N LEU A 383 3.31 20.19 -11.96
CA LEU A 383 4.53 19.77 -11.26
C LEU A 383 5.77 19.82 -12.18
N LEU A 384 5.62 19.37 -13.43
CA LEU A 384 6.68 19.44 -14.44
C LEU A 384 6.95 20.89 -14.87
N THR A 385 5.93 21.75 -14.91
CA THR A 385 6.07 23.18 -15.23
C THR A 385 6.87 23.92 -14.16
N GLU A 386 6.58 23.69 -12.88
CA GLU A 386 7.32 24.28 -11.76
C GLU A 386 8.83 23.94 -11.80
N ARG A 387 9.17 22.83 -12.45
CA ARG A 387 10.54 22.33 -12.62
C ARG A 387 11.17 22.72 -13.96
N GLY A 388 10.40 23.35 -14.85
CA GLY A 388 10.87 23.79 -16.18
C GLY A 388 10.84 22.72 -17.26
N TYR A 389 10.24 21.55 -17.03
CA TYR A 389 10.12 20.47 -18.03
C TYR A 389 8.87 20.60 -18.92
N PHE A 390 7.85 21.35 -18.47
CA PHE A 390 6.60 21.50 -19.23
C PHE A 390 6.20 22.98 -19.37
N PRO A 391 5.71 23.43 -20.54
CA PRO A 391 5.31 24.82 -20.73
C PRO A 391 3.96 25.14 -20.08
N GLU A 392 3.93 26.19 -19.25
CA GLU A 392 2.75 26.60 -18.47
C GLU A 392 1.49 26.82 -19.31
N ASN A 393 1.63 27.39 -20.51
CA ASN A 393 0.51 27.66 -21.41
C ASN A 393 -0.03 26.43 -22.15
N LYS A 394 0.53 25.23 -21.92
CA LYS A 394 0.07 23.97 -22.54
C LYS A 394 -0.63 23.03 -21.57
N ILE A 395 -0.83 23.44 -20.32
CA ILE A 395 -1.47 22.62 -19.30
C ILE A 395 -2.94 22.39 -19.65
N ASN A 396 -3.26 21.18 -20.08
CA ASN A 396 -4.58 20.83 -20.62
C ASN A 396 -5.19 19.57 -19.97
N GLY A 397 -4.44 18.85 -19.14
CA GLY A 397 -4.89 17.61 -18.52
C GLY A 397 -4.96 16.42 -19.47
N ASN A 398 -4.29 16.48 -20.64
CA ASN A 398 -4.19 15.38 -21.59
C ASN A 398 -2.73 14.91 -21.71
N PHE A 399 -2.49 13.62 -21.46
CA PHE A 399 -1.15 13.05 -21.53
C PHE A 399 -0.88 12.65 -22.98
N GLY A 400 -0.43 13.62 -23.78
CA GLY A 400 0.04 13.39 -25.15
C GLY A 400 1.57 13.37 -25.26
N SER A 401 2.08 13.37 -26.49
CA SER A 401 3.51 13.35 -26.79
C SER A 401 4.34 14.39 -26.04
N LEU A 402 3.84 15.63 -25.91
CA LEU A 402 4.54 16.69 -25.17
C LEU A 402 4.67 16.39 -23.67
N THR A 403 3.65 15.75 -23.07
CA THR A 403 3.74 15.35 -21.65
C THR A 403 4.68 14.16 -21.49
N ARG A 404 4.67 13.22 -22.45
CA ARG A 404 5.61 12.09 -22.49
C ARG A 404 7.06 12.58 -22.56
N GLU A 405 7.35 13.51 -23.46
CA GLU A 405 8.68 14.12 -23.61
C GLU A 405 9.11 14.83 -22.32
N ALA A 406 8.24 15.66 -21.73
CA ALA A 406 8.53 16.33 -20.46
C ALA A 406 8.79 15.34 -19.29
N VAL A 407 8.05 14.23 -19.23
CA VAL A 407 8.29 13.17 -18.24
C VAL A 407 9.64 12.50 -18.50
N PHE A 408 9.97 12.20 -19.76
CA PHE A 408 11.24 11.60 -20.12
C PHE A 408 12.42 12.52 -19.76
N ASP A 409 12.35 13.81 -20.09
CA ASP A 409 13.39 14.79 -19.75
C ASP A 409 13.58 14.90 -18.23
N TYR A 410 12.47 14.93 -17.47
CA TYR A 410 12.52 14.87 -16.02
C TYR A 410 13.19 13.59 -15.53
N GLN A 411 12.82 12.42 -16.07
CA GLN A 411 13.39 11.13 -15.67
C GLN A 411 14.90 11.06 -15.94
N VAL A 412 15.35 11.55 -17.10
CA VAL A 412 16.78 11.64 -17.44
C VAL A 412 17.51 12.55 -16.47
N ALA A 413 16.96 13.72 -16.16
CA ALA A 413 17.56 14.66 -15.22
C ALA A 413 17.63 14.11 -13.79
N GLN A 414 16.68 13.26 -13.39
CA GLN A 414 16.68 12.58 -12.10
C GLN A 414 17.48 11.26 -12.09
N GLY A 415 18.01 10.83 -13.23
CA GLY A 415 18.73 9.56 -13.38
C GLY A 415 17.85 8.32 -13.22
N ILE A 416 16.54 8.44 -13.47
CA ILE A 416 15.56 7.34 -13.41
C ILE A 416 15.65 6.48 -14.67
N VAL A 417 15.80 7.12 -15.83
CA VAL A 417 16.06 6.46 -17.11
C VAL A 417 17.23 7.14 -17.80
N ALA A 418 17.88 6.44 -18.72
CA ALA A 418 18.96 6.95 -19.56
C ALA A 418 18.56 7.06 -21.03
N THR A 419 17.68 6.18 -21.52
CA THR A 419 17.29 6.12 -22.93
C THR A 419 15.78 5.96 -23.11
N GLU A 420 15.26 6.31 -24.29
CA GLU A 420 13.83 6.13 -24.60
C GLU A 420 13.40 4.65 -24.68
N THR A 421 14.37 3.73 -24.75
CA THR A 421 14.11 2.28 -24.76
C THR A 421 14.10 1.67 -23.37
N ASP A 422 14.45 2.43 -22.33
CA ASP A 422 14.41 1.95 -20.97
C ASP A 422 12.96 1.74 -20.52
N ASP A 423 12.73 0.72 -19.71
CA ASP A 423 11.41 0.40 -19.19
C ASP A 423 10.83 1.61 -18.42
N GLY A 424 9.65 2.06 -18.82
CA GLY A 424 8.96 3.19 -18.19
C GLY A 424 9.37 4.57 -18.69
N ALA A 425 10.29 4.68 -19.66
CA ALA A 425 10.68 5.96 -20.26
C ALA A 425 9.48 6.72 -20.84
N GLY A 426 9.30 7.97 -20.39
CA GLY A 426 8.17 8.83 -20.78
C GLY A 426 6.85 8.50 -20.09
N SER A 427 6.83 7.56 -19.14
CA SER A 427 5.65 7.23 -18.32
C SER A 427 5.92 7.47 -16.84
N VAL A 428 4.91 7.89 -16.09
CA VAL A 428 5.01 8.03 -14.63
C VAL A 428 4.76 6.68 -13.98
N GLY A 429 5.81 5.86 -13.89
CA GLY A 429 5.83 4.62 -13.11
C GLY A 429 6.22 4.83 -11.64
N PRO A 430 6.44 3.75 -10.87
CA PRO A 430 6.75 3.80 -9.44
C PRO A 430 7.88 4.75 -9.07
N GLU A 431 9.02 4.67 -9.76
CA GLU A 431 10.22 5.47 -9.46
C GLU A 431 10.01 6.96 -9.78
N THR A 432 9.34 7.25 -10.90
CA THR A 432 9.01 8.63 -11.28
C THR A 432 8.03 9.26 -10.30
N LEU A 433 7.00 8.50 -9.90
CA LEU A 433 6.02 8.92 -8.91
C LEU A 433 6.68 9.19 -7.55
N GLN A 434 7.55 8.27 -7.10
CA GLN A 434 8.29 8.42 -5.85
C GLN A 434 9.20 9.65 -5.87
N SER A 435 9.89 9.89 -6.99
CA SER A 435 10.76 11.05 -7.17
C SER A 435 9.98 12.37 -7.05
N LEU A 436 8.87 12.50 -7.79
CA LEU A 436 8.00 13.69 -7.73
C LEU A 436 7.44 13.91 -6.32
N ARG A 437 6.88 12.86 -5.70
CA ARG A 437 6.34 12.92 -4.33
C ARG A 437 7.37 13.36 -3.31
N ARG A 438 8.59 12.82 -3.38
CA ARG A 438 9.68 13.16 -2.45
C ARG A 438 10.03 14.64 -2.51
N GLU A 439 10.06 15.22 -3.71
CA GLU A 439 10.31 16.65 -3.89
C GLU A 439 9.17 17.51 -3.34
N GLU A 440 7.92 17.20 -3.69
CA GLU A 440 6.75 17.95 -3.21
C GLU A 440 6.62 17.89 -1.68
N ARG A 441 6.80 16.71 -1.09
CA ARG A 441 6.84 16.53 0.36
C ARG A 441 7.95 17.33 1.02
N THR A 442 9.12 17.39 0.41
CA THR A 442 10.25 18.16 0.94
C THR A 442 9.96 19.66 0.91
N LYS A 443 9.34 20.15 -0.17
CA LYS A 443 8.88 21.54 -0.33
C LYS A 443 7.84 21.88 0.75
N ALA A 444 6.78 21.07 0.87
CA ALA A 444 5.71 21.25 1.85
C ALA A 444 6.21 21.19 3.30
N TYR A 445 7.08 20.22 3.63
CA TYR A 445 7.72 20.15 4.94
C TYR A 445 8.51 21.41 5.30
N ARG A 446 9.26 21.98 4.33
CA ARG A 446 10.01 23.23 4.57
C ARG A 446 9.08 24.41 4.87
N ILE A 447 7.96 24.52 4.15
CA ILE A 447 6.94 25.55 4.39
C ILE A 447 6.39 25.42 5.81
N VAL A 448 5.94 24.22 6.20
CA VAL A 448 5.41 23.97 7.56
C VAL A 448 6.44 24.28 8.64
N ARG A 449 7.72 23.96 8.42
CA ARG A 449 8.79 24.26 9.37
C ARG A 449 9.15 25.73 9.48
N ALA A 450 8.96 26.52 8.42
CA ALA A 450 9.30 27.94 8.38
C ALA A 450 8.13 28.83 8.84
N GLU A 451 6.91 28.50 8.42
CA GLU A 451 5.73 29.39 8.50
C GLU A 451 4.57 28.77 9.30
N GLY A 452 4.70 27.49 9.69
CA GLY A 452 3.68 26.74 10.41
C GLY A 452 2.62 26.11 9.51
N TRP A 453 1.74 25.31 10.12
CA TRP A 453 0.73 24.50 9.40
C TRP A 453 -0.29 25.29 8.58
N LYS A 454 -0.48 26.59 8.86
CA LYS A 454 -1.44 27.44 8.12
C LYS A 454 -0.91 27.90 6.75
N ALA A 455 0.40 27.80 6.55
CA ALA A 455 1.05 28.21 5.30
C ALA A 455 1.06 27.10 4.25
N LEU A 456 0.84 25.85 4.69
CA LEU A 456 0.55 24.73 3.82
C LEU A 456 -0.95 24.73 3.53
#